data_AF-A0A967GZE9-F1
#
_entry.id   AF-A0A967GZE9-F1
#
_cell.length_a   1.000
_cell.length_b   1.000
_cell.length_c   1.000
_cell.angle_alpha   90.00
_cell.angle_beta   90.00
_cell.angle_gamma   90.00
#
_symmetry.space_group_name_H-M   'P 1'
#
loop_
_entity.id
_entity.type
_entity.pdbx_description
1 polymer ?
#
loop_
_entity_poly.entity_id
_entity_poly.type
_entity_poly.pdbx_seq_one_letter_code
_entity_poly.pdbx_strand_id
1 'polypeptide(L)'
;MEEAFPGISFDLPHDLATIPGTRGVLVTEAHGTVQVIPDTTAPVKSLFLDIRDRVHNNNGEQALKGIAVHPSWPGNPYVYVTYNTDPADGIDSGCRLSRFTTTTAPPLAADPDSELILVDQDMDNDEAHNHTINTPAFGPDGYLYVGFGDEDVGQRDGQNNSQHIDRNLWSCVIRIDVDNRPENLDPNPDPPFLDPDSEAPWNLGSSQTNDGDLHVPRVAGGTGGTAHYKVPIDNPFVHTSLGGPWNGTFNGRSVDDRDGERRPLVLSEIRTELYAVGLRNPWQLSPEDDDGDGVVDYVALGDVGREWRE
;
A
#
# COMPACT_ATOMS: atom_id res chain seq x y z
N MET A 1 12.22 -21.81 -20.97
CA MET A 1 10.95 -21.16 -20.63
C MET A 1 9.87 -21.94 -21.35
N GLU A 2 8.95 -22.52 -20.59
CA GLU A 2 7.77 -23.24 -21.10
C GLU A 2 6.51 -22.55 -20.57
N GLU A 3 5.38 -22.70 -21.26
CA GLU A 3 4.11 -22.15 -20.79
C GLU A 3 3.66 -22.86 -19.52
N ALA A 4 3.44 -22.11 -18.44
CA ALA A 4 2.97 -22.67 -17.16
C ALA A 4 1.56 -23.28 -17.28
N PHE A 5 0.69 -22.67 -18.10
CA PHE A 5 -0.70 -23.10 -18.34
C PHE A 5 -1.03 -23.12 -19.85
N PRO A 6 -0.66 -24.19 -20.58
CA PRO A 6 -0.85 -24.23 -22.03
C PRO A 6 -2.30 -23.98 -22.47
N GLY A 7 -2.48 -23.02 -23.38
CA GLY A 7 -3.80 -22.65 -23.90
C GLY A 7 -4.62 -21.71 -23.00
N ILE A 8 -4.09 -21.27 -21.86
CA ILE A 8 -4.69 -20.22 -21.03
C ILE A 8 -3.91 -18.92 -21.24
N SER A 9 -4.63 -17.87 -21.64
CA SER A 9 -4.08 -16.51 -21.73
C SER A 9 -4.61 -15.66 -20.58
N PHE A 10 -3.87 -14.61 -20.23
CA PHE A 10 -4.30 -13.53 -19.33
C PHE A 10 -4.17 -12.21 -20.07
N ASP A 11 -5.03 -11.25 -19.75
CA ASP A 11 -5.00 -9.91 -20.33
C ASP A 11 -4.18 -8.98 -19.43
N LEU A 12 -2.99 -8.58 -19.88
CA LEU A 12 -2.06 -7.73 -19.12
C LEU A 12 -1.90 -8.18 -17.64
N PRO A 13 -1.39 -9.40 -17.37
CA PRO A 13 -1.26 -9.89 -16.01
C PRO A 13 -0.23 -9.06 -15.23
N HIS A 14 -0.59 -8.63 -14.01
CA HIS A 14 0.26 -7.77 -13.19
C HIS A 14 0.87 -8.50 -11.98
N ASP A 15 0.12 -9.40 -11.35
CA ASP A 15 0.56 -10.12 -10.16
C ASP A 15 -0.11 -11.50 -10.04
N LEU A 16 0.46 -12.35 -9.18
CA LEU A 16 -0.06 -13.70 -8.91
C LEU A 16 0.05 -14.04 -7.42
N ALA A 17 -1.04 -14.55 -6.85
CA ALA A 17 -1.05 -15.11 -5.49
C ALA A 17 -1.47 -16.59 -5.48
N THR A 18 -0.87 -17.37 -4.58
CA THR A 18 -1.33 -18.73 -4.29
C THR A 18 -2.44 -18.71 -3.24
N ILE A 19 -3.37 -19.67 -3.32
CA ILE A 19 -4.43 -19.84 -2.32
C ILE A 19 -3.93 -20.84 -1.25
N PRO A 20 -3.74 -20.40 0.01
CA PRO A 20 -3.16 -21.23 1.07
C PRO A 20 -3.85 -22.58 1.22
N GLY A 21 -3.05 -23.64 1.38
CA GLY A 21 -3.55 -25.01 1.56
C GLY A 21 -4.16 -25.65 0.30
N THR A 22 -4.07 -25.01 -0.87
CA THR A 22 -4.59 -25.55 -2.14
C THR A 22 -3.54 -25.54 -3.25
N ARG A 23 -3.94 -25.94 -4.46
CA ARG A 23 -3.16 -25.75 -5.70
C ARG A 23 -3.66 -24.58 -6.54
N GLY A 24 -4.53 -23.75 -5.96
CA GLY A 24 -5.17 -22.64 -6.66
C GLY A 24 -4.27 -21.42 -6.74
N VAL A 25 -4.39 -20.69 -7.84
CA VAL A 25 -3.72 -19.40 -8.05
C VAL A 25 -4.72 -18.34 -8.49
N LEU A 26 -4.49 -17.12 -8.04
CA LEU A 26 -5.18 -15.90 -8.46
C LEU A 26 -4.22 -15.07 -9.30
N VAL A 27 -4.71 -14.46 -10.38
CA VAL A 27 -3.91 -13.63 -11.28
C VAL A 27 -4.65 -12.32 -11.50
N THR A 28 -4.01 -11.18 -11.19
CA THR A 28 -4.57 -9.85 -11.47
C THR A 28 -4.36 -9.52 -12.95
N GLU A 29 -5.35 -8.90 -13.56
CA GLU A 29 -5.31 -8.34 -14.91
C GLU A 29 -5.49 -6.82 -14.81
N ALA A 30 -4.64 -6.07 -15.50
CA ALA A 30 -4.46 -4.62 -15.30
C ALA A 30 -5.76 -3.80 -15.30
N HIS A 31 -6.75 -4.22 -16.09
CA HIS A 31 -8.02 -3.51 -16.23
C HIS A 31 -8.95 -3.57 -15.01
N GLY A 32 -8.67 -4.40 -13.99
CA GLY A 32 -9.52 -4.50 -12.80
C GLY A 32 -10.23 -5.84 -12.62
N THR A 33 -9.72 -6.90 -13.24
CA THR A 33 -10.22 -8.27 -13.03
C THR A 33 -9.18 -9.13 -12.35
N VAL A 34 -9.64 -10.06 -11.51
CA VAL A 34 -8.84 -11.17 -11.00
C VAL A 34 -9.36 -12.45 -11.61
N GLN A 35 -8.48 -13.27 -12.15
CA GLN A 35 -8.78 -14.61 -12.64
C GLN A 35 -8.33 -15.64 -11.62
N VAL A 36 -9.07 -16.75 -11.50
CA VAL A 36 -8.67 -17.90 -10.68
C VAL A 36 -8.43 -19.12 -11.56
N ILE A 37 -7.37 -19.86 -11.24
CA ILE A 37 -7.18 -21.25 -11.63
C ILE A 37 -7.27 -22.06 -10.34
N PRO A 38 -8.38 -22.78 -10.07
CA PRO A 38 -8.59 -23.46 -8.78
C PRO A 38 -7.62 -24.62 -8.51
N ASP A 39 -7.11 -25.26 -9.57
CA ASP A 39 -6.12 -26.33 -9.48
C ASP A 39 -5.16 -26.24 -10.66
N THR A 40 -3.90 -25.91 -10.37
CA THR A 40 -2.83 -25.79 -11.38
C THR A 40 -2.49 -27.11 -12.08
N THR A 41 -2.91 -28.27 -11.57
CA THR A 41 -2.71 -29.57 -12.24
C THR A 41 -3.78 -29.91 -13.27
N ALA A 42 -4.93 -29.25 -13.20
CA ALA A 42 -6.04 -29.35 -14.15
C ALA A 42 -6.58 -27.94 -14.44
N PRO A 43 -5.76 -27.09 -15.09
CA PRO A 43 -5.98 -25.66 -15.06
C PRO A 43 -7.21 -25.27 -15.88
N VAL A 44 -8.16 -24.62 -15.21
CA VAL A 44 -9.35 -24.00 -15.80
C VAL A 44 -9.43 -22.59 -15.27
N LYS A 45 -9.38 -21.61 -16.17
CA LYS A 45 -9.48 -20.19 -15.84
C LYS A 45 -10.95 -19.77 -15.70
N SER A 46 -11.29 -19.07 -14.64
CA SER A 46 -12.57 -18.39 -14.47
C SER A 46 -12.40 -17.03 -13.79
N LEU A 47 -13.37 -16.13 -13.97
CA LEU A 47 -13.41 -14.85 -13.28
C LEU A 47 -13.55 -15.08 -11.76
N PHE A 48 -12.74 -14.36 -10.98
CA PHE A 48 -12.75 -14.39 -9.52
C PHE A 48 -13.29 -13.09 -8.92
N LEU A 49 -12.79 -11.94 -9.38
CA LEU A 49 -13.22 -10.61 -8.94
C LEU A 49 -13.30 -9.68 -10.16
N ASP A 50 -14.28 -8.78 -10.18
CA ASP A 50 -14.46 -7.75 -11.21
C ASP A 50 -14.76 -6.42 -10.54
N ILE A 51 -13.80 -5.51 -10.60
CA ILE A 51 -13.85 -4.14 -10.06
C ILE A 51 -13.45 -3.12 -11.13
N ARG A 52 -13.68 -3.44 -12.40
CA ARG A 52 -13.34 -2.56 -13.53
C ARG A 52 -14.08 -1.23 -13.52
N ASP A 53 -15.18 -1.14 -12.78
CA ASP A 53 -15.97 0.07 -12.58
C ASP A 53 -15.24 1.14 -11.75
N ARG A 54 -14.23 0.74 -10.95
CA ARG A 54 -13.50 1.60 -10.03
C ARG A 54 -11.98 1.62 -10.20
N VAL A 55 -11.46 0.88 -11.17
CA VAL A 55 -10.02 0.81 -11.46
C VAL A 55 -9.69 1.75 -12.61
N HIS A 56 -8.82 2.72 -12.34
CA HIS A 56 -8.16 3.48 -13.38
C HIS A 56 -7.01 2.68 -13.99
N ASN A 57 -7.08 2.44 -15.30
CA ASN A 57 -6.00 1.83 -16.06
C ASN A 57 -5.58 2.74 -17.22
N ASN A 58 -4.32 3.20 -17.18
CA ASN A 58 -3.74 4.07 -18.20
C ASN A 58 -2.84 3.32 -19.22
N ASN A 59 -2.84 1.99 -19.20
CA ASN A 59 -1.92 1.10 -19.93
C ASN A 59 -0.43 1.33 -19.59
N GLY A 60 -0.15 1.94 -18.44
CA GLY A 60 1.17 2.21 -17.87
C GLY A 60 1.25 1.66 -16.45
N GLU A 61 1.66 2.50 -15.49
CA GLU A 61 1.73 2.07 -14.10
C GLU A 61 0.38 2.11 -13.39
N GLN A 62 -0.62 2.90 -13.79
CA GLN A 62 -1.91 2.89 -13.09
C GLN A 62 -2.76 1.71 -13.57
N ALA A 63 -3.20 0.86 -12.65
CA ALA A 63 -3.96 -0.36 -12.92
C ALA A 63 -4.45 -1.03 -11.62
N LEU A 64 -5.11 -2.19 -11.75
CA LEU A 64 -5.08 -3.22 -10.70
C LEU A 64 -3.66 -3.80 -10.63
N LYS A 65 -3.06 -3.73 -9.45
CA LYS A 65 -1.64 -4.06 -9.21
C LYS A 65 -1.53 -5.44 -8.60
N GLY A 66 -1.46 -5.50 -7.28
CA GLY A 66 -1.12 -6.71 -6.56
C GLY A 66 -2.32 -7.37 -5.90
N ILE A 67 -2.10 -8.60 -5.48
CA ILE A 67 -3.07 -9.39 -4.73
C ILE A 67 -2.40 -10.23 -3.64
N ALA A 68 -3.03 -10.29 -2.48
CA ALA A 68 -2.68 -11.21 -1.40
C ALA A 68 -3.91 -11.99 -0.94
N VAL A 69 -3.73 -13.26 -0.60
CA VAL A 69 -4.74 -14.08 0.08
C VAL A 69 -4.40 -14.10 1.56
N HIS A 70 -5.41 -13.95 2.43
CA HIS A 70 -5.19 -14.04 3.88
C HIS A 70 -4.51 -15.38 4.24
N PRO A 71 -3.45 -15.42 5.08
CA PRO A 71 -2.71 -16.66 5.39
C PRO A 71 -3.58 -17.74 6.04
N SER A 72 -4.53 -17.33 6.88
CA SER A 72 -5.53 -18.21 7.51
C SER A 72 -6.73 -18.57 6.61
N TRP A 73 -6.70 -18.33 5.30
CA TRP A 73 -7.73 -18.84 4.39
C TRP A 73 -7.78 -20.38 4.47
N PRO A 74 -8.97 -21.02 4.55
CA PRO A 74 -10.31 -20.46 4.39
C PRO A 74 -10.99 -19.93 5.67
N GLY A 75 -10.31 -19.98 6.83
CA GLY A 75 -10.85 -19.49 8.11
C GLY A 75 -11.10 -17.99 8.12
N ASN A 76 -10.20 -17.22 7.49
CA ASN A 76 -10.39 -15.81 7.16
C ASN A 76 -10.50 -15.71 5.63
N PRO A 77 -11.73 -15.67 5.07
CA PRO A 77 -11.96 -15.82 3.65
C PRO A 77 -11.77 -14.50 2.90
N TYR A 78 -10.60 -13.87 3.07
CA TYR A 78 -10.32 -12.55 2.53
C TYR A 78 -9.19 -12.55 1.51
N VAL A 79 -9.32 -11.67 0.51
CA VAL A 79 -8.23 -11.25 -0.37
C VAL A 79 -8.04 -9.75 -0.24
N TYR A 80 -6.83 -9.30 -0.53
CA TYR A 80 -6.42 -7.90 -0.47
C TYR A 80 -5.87 -7.54 -1.84
N VAL A 81 -6.31 -6.41 -2.40
CA VAL A 81 -5.85 -5.93 -3.70
C VAL A 81 -5.39 -4.50 -3.59
N THR A 82 -4.39 -4.14 -4.40
CA THR A 82 -3.96 -2.76 -4.57
C THR A 82 -4.29 -2.28 -5.98
N TYR A 83 -4.81 -1.06 -6.12
CA TYR A 83 -5.18 -0.52 -7.42
C TYR A 83 -5.21 1.00 -7.43
N ASN A 84 -5.13 1.60 -8.61
CA ASN A 84 -5.37 3.03 -8.82
C ASN A 84 -6.85 3.31 -9.08
N THR A 85 -7.41 4.32 -8.43
CA THR A 85 -8.85 4.62 -8.46
C THR A 85 -9.22 5.50 -9.66
N ASP A 86 -10.42 5.29 -10.22
CA ASP A 86 -10.97 6.17 -11.25
C ASP A 86 -11.53 7.45 -10.60
N PRO A 87 -11.24 8.66 -11.14
CA PRO A 87 -11.86 9.91 -10.71
C PRO A 87 -13.40 9.86 -10.57
N ALA A 88 -14.06 8.99 -11.34
CA ALA A 88 -15.51 8.77 -11.24
C ALA A 88 -15.99 8.25 -9.88
N ASP A 89 -15.11 7.70 -9.03
CA ASP A 89 -15.44 7.21 -7.68
C ASP A 89 -15.39 8.29 -6.59
N GLY A 90 -15.15 9.55 -6.97
CA GLY A 90 -15.12 10.68 -6.04
C GLY A 90 -13.80 10.85 -5.28
N ILE A 91 -12.73 10.22 -5.78
CA ILE A 91 -11.33 10.46 -5.43
C ILE A 91 -10.64 10.89 -6.70
N ASP A 92 -10.04 12.09 -6.73
CA ASP A 92 -9.27 12.54 -7.88
C ASP A 92 -8.00 11.67 -7.99
N SER A 93 -8.01 10.74 -8.96
CA SER A 93 -6.89 9.88 -9.39
C SER A 93 -6.01 9.30 -8.26
N GLY A 94 -6.51 8.46 -7.36
CA GLY A 94 -5.76 7.97 -6.19
C GLY A 94 -5.16 6.56 -6.31
N CYS A 95 -4.71 6.02 -5.17
CA CYS A 95 -4.31 4.63 -4.99
C CYS A 95 -4.94 4.03 -3.72
N ARG A 96 -5.28 2.74 -3.78
CA ARG A 96 -6.10 2.08 -2.77
C ARG A 96 -5.60 0.69 -2.44
N LEU A 97 -5.65 0.35 -1.15
CA LEU A 97 -5.58 -1.02 -0.64
C LEU A 97 -6.98 -1.41 -0.15
N SER A 98 -7.56 -2.46 -0.73
CA SER A 98 -8.90 -2.93 -0.36
C SER A 98 -8.92 -4.41 -0.04
N ARG A 99 -9.81 -4.79 0.88
CA ARG A 99 -10.12 -6.18 1.23
C ARG A 99 -11.47 -6.58 0.64
N PHE A 100 -11.56 -7.78 0.08
CA PHE A 100 -12.80 -8.39 -0.40
C PHE A 100 -13.06 -9.74 0.27
N THR A 101 -14.33 -10.06 0.47
CA THR A 101 -14.77 -11.36 1.00
C THR A 101 -14.89 -12.37 -0.14
N THR A 102 -14.44 -13.59 0.12
CA THR A 102 -14.37 -14.69 -0.87
C THR A 102 -15.26 -15.87 -0.49
N THR A 103 -15.67 -16.63 -1.50
CA THR A 103 -16.15 -17.99 -1.29
C THR A 103 -14.98 -18.91 -0.96
N THR A 104 -15.23 -19.92 -0.12
CA THR A 104 -14.22 -20.90 0.30
C THR A 104 -14.41 -22.28 -0.35
N ALA A 105 -15.44 -22.41 -1.18
CA ALA A 105 -15.76 -23.62 -1.93
C ALA A 105 -16.09 -23.26 -3.39
N PRO A 106 -15.83 -24.16 -4.36
CA PRO A 106 -16.12 -23.91 -5.76
C PRO A 106 -17.61 -23.61 -6.04
N PRO A 107 -17.93 -22.67 -6.95
CA PRO A 107 -17.00 -21.82 -7.68
C PRO A 107 -16.33 -20.78 -6.77
N LEU A 108 -15.00 -20.66 -6.88
CA LEU A 108 -14.22 -19.66 -6.14
C LEU A 108 -14.46 -18.28 -6.77
N ALA A 109 -14.88 -17.33 -5.95
CA ALA A 109 -15.13 -15.94 -6.34
C ALA A 109 -14.97 -15.01 -5.13
N ALA A 110 -14.71 -13.73 -5.39
CA ALA A 110 -14.83 -12.65 -4.43
C ALA A 110 -16.07 -11.81 -4.75
N ASP A 111 -16.72 -11.30 -3.71
CA ASP A 111 -17.88 -10.41 -3.84
C ASP A 111 -17.42 -8.96 -4.03
N PRO A 112 -17.61 -8.33 -5.21
CA PRO A 112 -17.17 -6.95 -5.46
C PRO A 112 -17.93 -5.91 -4.62
N ASP A 113 -19.10 -6.25 -4.08
CA ASP A 113 -19.88 -5.37 -3.19
C ASP A 113 -19.41 -5.46 -1.73
N SER A 114 -18.49 -6.38 -1.41
CA SER A 114 -17.97 -6.60 -0.06
C SER A 114 -16.70 -5.79 0.26
N GLU A 115 -16.37 -4.81 -0.58
CA GLU A 115 -15.17 -4.01 -0.45
C GLU A 115 -15.07 -3.33 0.92
N LEU A 116 -13.96 -3.57 1.61
CA LEU A 116 -13.52 -2.77 2.75
C LEU A 116 -12.20 -2.10 2.41
N ILE A 117 -12.25 -0.79 2.26
CA ILE A 117 -11.08 0.05 1.98
C ILE A 117 -10.20 0.10 3.23
N LEU A 118 -8.91 -0.19 3.10
CA LEU A 118 -7.93 -0.17 4.18
C LEU A 118 -6.96 0.99 4.07
N VAL A 119 -6.58 1.36 2.84
CA VAL A 119 -5.84 2.58 2.54
C VAL A 119 -6.50 3.23 1.34
N ASP A 120 -6.75 4.53 1.41
CA ASP A 120 -7.19 5.40 0.34
C ASP A 120 -6.20 6.55 0.34
N GLN A 121 -5.57 6.83 -0.78
CA GLN A 121 -4.55 7.87 -0.85
C GLN A 121 -4.69 8.57 -2.18
N ASP A 122 -5.02 9.85 -2.09
CA ASP A 122 -5.06 10.75 -3.23
C ASP A 122 -3.63 10.99 -3.72
N MET A 123 -3.48 11.30 -5.00
CA MET A 123 -2.20 11.71 -5.55
C MET A 123 -2.03 13.21 -5.25
N ASP A 124 -0.87 13.63 -4.73
CA ASP A 124 -0.55 15.05 -4.49
C ASP A 124 -0.54 15.87 -5.80
N ASN A 125 -0.48 15.19 -6.97
CA ASN A 125 -0.53 15.80 -8.28
C ASN A 125 -1.36 14.96 -9.28
N ASP A 126 -2.43 15.55 -9.82
CA ASP A 126 -3.29 14.96 -10.85
C ASP A 126 -2.56 14.56 -12.16
N GLU A 127 -1.38 15.14 -12.43
CA GLU A 127 -0.53 14.76 -13.56
C GLU A 127 0.38 13.56 -13.26
N ALA A 128 0.52 13.16 -11.99
CA ALA A 128 1.31 12.02 -11.59
C ALA A 128 0.61 10.71 -11.93
N HIS A 129 1.32 9.87 -12.66
CA HIS A 129 0.78 8.61 -13.20
C HIS A 129 1.71 7.42 -12.99
N ASN A 130 2.80 7.62 -12.23
CA ASN A 130 3.84 6.65 -11.95
C ASN A 130 4.18 6.63 -10.45
N HIS A 131 4.84 5.57 -10.02
CA HIS A 131 5.38 5.36 -8.68
C HIS A 131 4.28 5.43 -7.61
N THR A 132 3.24 4.61 -7.82
CA THR A 132 2.01 4.61 -7.01
C THR A 132 2.07 3.53 -5.91
N ILE A 133 1.05 2.68 -5.80
CA ILE A 133 0.97 1.55 -4.88
C ILE A 133 1.40 0.26 -5.58
N ASN A 134 1.96 -0.70 -4.83
CA ASN A 134 2.35 -1.99 -5.40
C ASN A 134 1.87 -3.20 -4.57
N THR A 135 2.52 -4.36 -4.76
CA THR A 135 2.05 -5.64 -4.26
C THR A 135 1.87 -5.66 -2.74
N PRO A 136 0.65 -6.01 -2.26
CA PRO A 136 0.46 -6.37 -0.87
C PRO A 136 1.00 -7.78 -0.63
N ALA A 137 1.70 -8.01 0.49
CA ALA A 137 2.18 -9.32 0.88
C ALA A 137 2.05 -9.55 2.37
N PHE A 138 1.64 -10.75 2.77
CA PHE A 138 1.66 -11.12 4.17
C PHE A 138 3.04 -11.61 4.58
N GLY A 139 3.52 -11.11 5.71
CA GLY A 139 4.69 -11.66 6.35
C GLY A 139 4.40 -12.95 7.13
N PRO A 140 5.43 -13.74 7.45
CA PRO A 140 5.41 -14.85 8.41
C PRO A 140 4.81 -14.46 9.79
N ASP A 141 4.98 -13.19 10.18
CA ASP A 141 4.42 -12.59 11.39
C ASP A 141 2.90 -12.33 11.32
N GLY A 142 2.30 -12.57 10.14
CA GLY A 142 0.89 -12.43 9.85
C GLY A 142 0.41 -10.99 9.67
N TYR A 143 1.33 -10.03 9.49
CA TYR A 143 0.98 -8.65 9.13
C TYR A 143 1.02 -8.44 7.62
N LEU A 144 0.28 -7.42 7.15
CA LEU A 144 0.22 -7.06 5.74
C LEU A 144 1.22 -5.94 5.44
N TYR A 145 2.09 -6.17 4.47
CA TYR A 145 3.07 -5.23 3.97
C TYR A 145 2.65 -4.69 2.62
N VAL A 146 2.78 -3.37 2.40
CA VAL A 146 2.46 -2.74 1.12
C VAL A 146 3.47 -1.64 0.80
N GLY A 147 3.98 -1.64 -0.43
CA GLY A 147 4.91 -0.63 -0.92
C GLY A 147 4.18 0.53 -1.61
N PHE A 148 4.68 1.75 -1.37
CA PHE A 148 4.25 2.99 -2.00
C PHE A 148 5.46 3.75 -2.56
N GLY A 149 5.36 4.19 -3.80
CA GLY A 149 6.35 5.00 -4.47
C GLY A 149 6.27 6.47 -4.09
N ASP A 150 7.02 7.30 -4.80
CA ASP A 150 7.17 8.73 -4.52
C ASP A 150 6.29 9.63 -5.39
N GLU A 151 5.35 9.06 -6.14
CA GLU A 151 4.39 9.83 -6.93
C GLU A 151 5.03 10.69 -8.05
N ASP A 152 5.86 10.06 -8.87
CA ASP A 152 6.76 10.76 -9.77
C ASP A 152 6.08 11.41 -10.98
N VAL A 153 6.38 12.70 -11.18
CA VAL A 153 6.16 13.44 -12.43
C VAL A 153 7.51 13.75 -13.07
N GLY A 154 7.91 12.99 -14.08
CA GLY A 154 9.07 13.33 -14.93
C GLY A 154 10.45 12.94 -14.39
N GLN A 155 10.53 12.01 -13.43
CA GLN A 155 11.72 11.48 -12.78
C GLN A 155 12.49 12.53 -11.98
N ARG A 156 12.41 12.51 -10.63
CA ARG A 156 13.39 13.03 -9.61
C ARG A 156 12.74 13.37 -8.24
N ASP A 157 11.72 12.65 -7.80
CA ASP A 157 10.96 13.00 -6.57
C ASP A 157 10.41 14.43 -6.66
N GLY A 158 9.65 14.70 -7.73
CA GLY A 158 9.15 16.04 -8.04
C GLY A 158 8.21 16.61 -6.97
N GLN A 159 7.55 15.75 -6.20
CA GLN A 159 6.65 16.13 -5.11
C GLN A 159 7.36 16.25 -3.75
N ASN A 160 8.65 15.91 -3.67
CA ASN A 160 9.39 15.88 -2.42
C ASN A 160 8.65 15.02 -1.37
N ASN A 161 8.31 13.80 -1.79
CA ASN A 161 7.64 12.79 -0.99
C ASN A 161 8.63 11.85 -0.29
N SER A 162 9.87 11.79 -0.79
CA SER A 162 10.93 11.03 -0.15
C SER A 162 11.30 11.60 1.22
N GLN A 163 11.77 10.71 2.12
CA GLN A 163 12.34 11.10 3.42
C GLN A 163 11.37 11.84 4.36
N HIS A 164 10.06 11.63 4.21
CA HIS A 164 9.03 12.13 5.12
C HIS A 164 8.42 11.00 5.96
N ILE A 165 8.23 11.25 7.25
CA ILE A 165 7.60 10.31 8.20
C ILE A 165 6.36 10.90 8.89
N ASP A 166 6.04 12.16 8.57
CA ASP A 166 4.98 12.99 9.17
C ASP A 166 3.97 13.47 8.11
N ARG A 167 3.87 12.73 6.99
CA ARG A 167 3.02 13.04 5.85
C ARG A 167 2.28 11.79 5.37
N ASN A 168 2.14 11.70 4.06
CA ASN A 168 1.42 10.71 3.31
C ASN A 168 2.13 9.36 3.32
N LEU A 169 1.46 8.29 2.88
CA LEU A 169 2.10 6.99 2.71
C LEU A 169 2.81 6.96 1.36
N TRP A 170 3.78 7.85 1.17
CA TRP A 170 4.66 7.84 0.01
C TRP A 170 6.05 7.40 0.39
N SER A 171 6.79 6.91 -0.62
CA SER A 171 8.18 6.51 -0.50
C SER A 171 8.46 5.51 0.63
N CYS A 172 7.56 4.54 0.82
CA CYS A 172 7.61 3.68 2.00
C CYS A 172 7.15 2.24 1.75
N VAL A 173 7.50 1.37 2.70
CA VAL A 173 6.73 0.15 2.98
C VAL A 173 5.96 0.39 4.26
N ILE A 174 4.64 0.15 4.25
CA ILE A 174 3.84 0.07 5.46
C ILE A 174 3.76 -1.38 5.95
N ARG A 175 3.57 -1.56 7.26
CA ARG A 175 3.24 -2.84 7.89
C ARG A 175 2.04 -2.62 8.82
N ILE A 176 0.92 -3.25 8.47
CA ILE A 176 -0.37 -3.06 9.15
C ILE A 176 -0.98 -4.38 9.62
N ASP A 177 -1.79 -4.31 10.66
CA ASP A 177 -2.55 -5.42 11.22
C ASP A 177 -4.01 -5.37 10.79
N VAL A 178 -4.40 -6.34 9.97
CA VAL A 178 -5.76 -6.49 9.44
C VAL A 178 -6.63 -7.43 10.30
N ASP A 179 -6.06 -8.05 11.33
CA ASP A 179 -6.72 -8.97 12.25
C ASP A 179 -7.13 -8.31 13.58
N ASN A 180 -6.76 -7.04 13.79
CA ASN A 180 -7.07 -6.25 14.98
C ASN A 180 -6.59 -6.87 16.30
N ARG A 181 -5.35 -7.37 16.33
CA ARG A 181 -4.75 -7.96 17.54
C ARG A 181 -4.78 -6.95 18.71
N PRO A 182 -5.06 -7.41 19.94
CA PRO A 182 -5.30 -6.51 21.07
C PRO A 182 -4.06 -5.71 21.52
N GLU A 183 -2.87 -6.24 21.29
CA GLU A 183 -1.58 -5.58 21.55
C GLU A 183 -1.27 -4.43 20.60
N ASN A 184 -1.91 -4.41 19.43
CA ASN A 184 -1.65 -3.43 18.39
C ASN A 184 -2.45 -2.14 18.62
N LEU A 185 -1.87 -1.05 18.16
CA LEU A 185 -2.36 0.30 18.37
C LEU A 185 -3.31 0.72 17.26
N ASP A 186 -4.20 1.66 17.56
CA ASP A 186 -4.83 2.44 16.50
C ASP A 186 -3.74 3.30 15.82
N PRO A 187 -3.81 3.55 14.51
CA PRO A 187 -2.88 4.45 13.86
C PRO A 187 -3.00 5.86 14.44
N ASN A 188 -1.90 6.60 14.38
CA ASN A 188 -1.95 8.03 14.68
C ASN A 188 -2.95 8.75 13.76
N PRO A 189 -3.59 9.83 14.23
CA PRO A 189 -4.40 10.68 13.36
C PRO A 189 -3.59 11.21 12.19
N ASP A 190 -4.27 11.52 11.09
CA ASP A 190 -3.62 12.16 9.94
C ASP A 190 -2.87 13.43 10.40
N PRO A 191 -1.61 13.60 9.98
CA PRO A 191 -0.90 14.84 10.22
C PRO A 191 -1.68 16.01 9.60
N PRO A 192 -1.72 17.19 10.24
CA PRO A 192 -2.33 18.35 9.64
C PRO A 192 -1.57 18.72 8.37
N PHE A 193 -2.30 19.06 7.30
CA PHE A 193 -1.71 19.57 6.07
C PHE A 193 -0.75 20.72 6.38
N LEU A 194 0.49 20.55 5.97
CA LEU A 194 1.39 21.68 5.81
C LEU A 194 1.48 22.02 4.34
N ASP A 195 1.19 23.27 4.04
CA ASP A 195 1.57 23.87 2.77
C ASP A 195 3.08 23.70 2.56
N PRO A 196 3.53 22.89 1.59
CA PRO A 196 4.94 22.69 1.32
C PRO A 196 5.68 23.99 0.94
N ASP A 197 4.94 25.04 0.52
CA ASP A 197 5.50 26.37 0.25
C ASP A 197 5.83 27.16 1.53
N SER A 198 5.46 26.68 2.72
CA SER A 198 5.69 27.38 3.99
C SER A 198 7.10 27.21 4.57
N GLU A 199 7.90 26.23 4.09
CA GLU A 199 9.21 25.86 4.70
C GLU A 199 10.38 25.72 3.68
N ALA A 200 10.48 26.63 2.68
CA ALA A 200 11.71 27.07 1.95
C ALA A 200 11.80 26.83 0.40
N PRO A 201 12.83 27.36 -0.32
CA PRO A 201 12.78 28.55 -1.17
C PRO A 201 12.98 28.26 -2.69
N TRP A 202 12.76 27.02 -3.14
CA TRP A 202 12.96 26.61 -4.53
C TRP A 202 11.66 26.24 -5.20
N ASN A 203 10.87 27.27 -5.46
CA ASN A 203 9.72 27.24 -6.34
C ASN A 203 10.18 26.87 -7.77
N LEU A 204 9.79 25.68 -8.24
CA LEU A 204 9.72 25.36 -9.65
C LEU A 204 8.27 25.11 -10.07
N GLY A 205 7.48 26.18 -10.02
CA GLY A 205 6.43 26.42 -11.01
C GLY A 205 5.15 25.59 -10.86
N SER A 206 4.28 26.09 -9.99
CA SER A 206 2.81 26.15 -10.16
C SER A 206 2.07 24.89 -10.60
N SER A 207 1.57 24.14 -9.61
CA SER A 207 0.14 23.88 -9.49
C SER A 207 -0.31 24.40 -8.12
N GLN A 208 -1.29 25.31 -8.09
CA GLN A 208 -1.82 25.96 -6.88
C GLN A 208 -3.18 25.36 -6.47
N THR A 209 -3.41 24.08 -6.73
CA THR A 209 -4.63 23.32 -6.37
C THR A 209 -4.21 21.85 -6.32
N ASN A 210 -4.18 21.17 -5.17
CA ASN A 210 -5.32 20.64 -4.41
C ASN A 210 -4.94 20.56 -2.90
N ASP A 211 -5.76 20.87 -1.87
CA ASP A 211 -7.17 20.66 -1.49
C ASP A 211 -7.45 19.58 -0.43
N GLY A 212 -6.45 19.04 0.26
CA GLY A 212 -6.69 18.08 1.37
C GLY A 212 -6.32 16.64 1.05
N ASP A 213 -5.34 16.50 0.16
CA ASP A 213 -4.76 15.33 -0.51
C ASP A 213 -4.19 14.21 0.38
N LEU A 214 -4.63 14.06 1.63
CA LEU A 214 -4.57 12.74 2.23
C LEU A 214 -5.83 12.33 2.96
N HIS A 215 -6.38 11.22 2.51
CA HIS A 215 -7.48 10.50 3.11
C HIS A 215 -7.05 9.09 3.52
N VAL A 216 -6.06 8.93 4.42
CA VAL A 216 -5.93 7.63 5.13
C VAL A 216 -7.34 7.27 5.60
N PRO A 217 -7.94 6.15 5.19
CA PRO A 217 -9.34 6.14 4.78
C PRO A 217 -10.22 6.91 5.75
N ARG A 218 -10.56 8.13 5.35
CA ARG A 218 -11.80 8.72 5.82
C ARG A 218 -12.86 7.95 5.07
N VAL A 219 -13.78 7.37 5.85
CA VAL A 219 -15.04 6.80 5.36
C VAL A 219 -15.51 7.64 4.17
N ALA A 220 -15.80 6.98 3.05
CA ALA A 220 -16.43 7.60 1.89
C ALA A 220 -17.50 8.62 2.35
N GLY A 221 -17.22 9.91 2.16
CA GLY A 221 -18.18 11.00 2.39
C GLY A 221 -18.39 11.53 3.83
N GLY A 222 -17.41 11.55 4.74
CA GLY A 222 -17.64 12.15 6.07
C GLY A 222 -16.42 12.66 6.86
N THR A 223 -16.63 13.73 7.64
CA THR A 223 -15.68 14.23 8.64
C THR A 223 -15.62 13.27 9.84
N GLY A 224 -14.52 12.50 9.98
CA GLY A 224 -14.16 11.72 11.18
C GLY A 224 -14.42 10.20 11.15
N GLY A 225 -13.55 9.44 10.47
CA GLY A 225 -13.59 7.96 10.40
C GLY A 225 -12.55 7.24 11.29
N THR A 226 -12.77 5.96 11.58
CA THR A 226 -11.85 5.04 12.28
C THR A 226 -11.15 4.14 11.26
N ALA A 227 -9.83 3.99 11.36
CA ALA A 227 -9.07 3.09 10.48
C ALA A 227 -9.58 1.65 10.54
N HIS A 228 -9.50 0.94 9.41
CA HIS A 228 -9.93 -0.47 9.28
C HIS A 228 -8.80 -1.47 9.52
N TYR A 229 -7.70 -1.00 10.09
CA TYR A 229 -6.52 -1.77 10.47
C TYR A 229 -5.92 -1.18 11.76
N LYS A 230 -5.01 -1.93 12.35
CA LYS A 230 -4.17 -1.51 13.47
C LYS A 230 -2.70 -1.44 13.08
N VAL A 231 -1.89 -0.87 13.96
CA VAL A 231 -0.44 -0.75 13.79
C VAL A 231 0.27 -1.67 14.77
N PRO A 232 1.15 -2.56 14.28
CA PRO A 232 1.99 -3.38 15.14
C PRO A 232 2.82 -2.53 16.11
N ILE A 233 2.77 -2.86 17.40
CA ILE A 233 3.46 -2.10 18.46
C ILE A 233 4.99 -2.04 18.25
N ASP A 234 5.54 -3.04 17.57
CA ASP A 234 6.94 -3.20 17.23
C ASP A 234 7.34 -2.53 15.90
N ASN A 235 6.42 -1.82 15.23
CA ASN A 235 6.78 -1.04 14.05
C ASN A 235 7.89 -0.01 14.37
N PRO A 236 8.84 0.21 13.45
CA PRO A 236 10.07 0.96 13.72
C PRO A 236 9.88 2.46 13.94
N PHE A 237 8.69 3.00 13.66
CA PHE A 237 8.32 4.40 13.92
C PHE A 237 7.28 4.57 15.04
N VAL A 238 6.98 3.50 15.79
CA VAL A 238 6.17 3.59 17.01
C VAL A 238 7.05 4.07 18.16
N HIS A 239 6.73 5.25 18.69
CA HIS A 239 7.54 5.89 19.72
C HIS A 239 7.53 5.12 21.05
N THR A 240 8.65 5.17 21.79
CA THR A 240 8.80 4.53 23.12
C THR A 240 7.77 4.97 24.15
N SER A 241 7.19 6.18 24.03
CA SER A 241 6.09 6.63 24.91
C SER A 241 4.78 5.89 24.68
N LEU A 242 4.62 5.25 23.51
CA LEU A 242 3.48 4.39 23.17
C LEU A 242 3.78 2.91 23.41
N GLY A 243 5.02 2.57 23.80
CA GLY A 243 5.48 1.19 24.02
C GLY A 243 6.26 0.58 22.86
N GLY A 244 6.49 1.33 21.77
CA GLY A 244 7.27 0.86 20.62
C GLY A 244 8.79 1.07 20.75
N PRO A 245 9.55 0.72 19.70
CA PRO A 245 11.02 0.71 19.75
C PRO A 245 11.68 2.07 19.46
N TRP A 246 10.94 3.03 18.89
CA TRP A 246 11.53 4.23 18.33
C TRP A 246 11.75 5.33 19.38
N ASN A 247 12.96 5.88 19.43
CA ASN A 247 13.33 6.92 20.39
C ASN A 247 13.08 8.35 19.88
N GLY A 248 12.37 8.52 18.76
CA GLY A 248 12.13 9.83 18.17
C GLY A 248 13.33 10.40 17.40
N THR A 249 14.22 9.56 16.87
CA THR A 249 15.35 10.02 16.04
C THR A 249 15.14 9.62 14.58
N PHE A 250 15.25 10.57 13.66
CA PHE A 250 15.18 10.33 12.22
C PHE A 250 16.32 11.06 11.51
N ASN A 251 17.05 10.39 10.62
CA ASN A 251 18.23 10.92 9.91
C ASN A 251 19.27 11.60 10.85
N GLY A 252 19.48 11.00 12.02
CA GLY A 252 20.46 11.47 13.01
C GLY A 252 20.04 12.70 13.81
N ARG A 253 18.79 13.17 13.68
CA ARG A 253 18.24 14.29 14.45
C ARG A 253 17.05 13.84 15.28
N SER A 254 16.88 14.42 16.46
CA SER A 254 15.65 14.19 17.21
C SER A 254 14.50 14.90 16.53
N VAL A 255 13.32 14.28 16.51
CA VAL A 255 12.07 14.89 16.06
C VAL A 255 11.67 16.09 16.93
N ASP A 256 12.17 16.14 18.17
CA ASP A 256 12.01 17.25 19.10
C ASP A 256 13.06 18.37 18.92
N ASP A 257 14.08 18.19 18.07
CA ASP A 257 15.13 19.19 17.86
C ASP A 257 14.55 20.40 17.11
N ARG A 258 14.54 21.56 17.78
CA ARG A 258 13.96 22.81 17.27
C ARG A 258 15.01 23.71 16.60
N ASP A 259 15.99 23.13 15.92
CA ASP A 259 17.09 23.88 15.31
C ASP A 259 16.63 24.60 14.01
N GLY A 260 15.78 25.61 14.21
CA GLY A 260 15.66 26.85 13.42
C GLY A 260 15.25 26.79 11.94
N GLU A 261 15.26 25.63 11.29
CA GLU A 261 15.13 25.51 9.83
C GLU A 261 13.94 24.64 9.37
N ARG A 262 13.28 23.93 10.29
CA ARG A 262 12.01 23.21 10.07
C ARG A 262 11.18 23.24 11.35
N ARG A 263 9.85 23.22 11.25
CA ARG A 263 8.98 22.98 12.42
C ARG A 263 9.42 21.69 13.15
N PRO A 264 9.35 21.65 14.49
CA PRO A 264 9.53 20.39 15.22
C PRO A 264 8.48 19.39 14.77
N LEU A 265 8.88 18.13 14.59
CA LEU A 265 7.96 17.05 14.27
C LEU A 265 7.14 16.72 15.53
N VAL A 266 5.83 16.56 15.37
CA VAL A 266 4.93 16.23 16.48
C VAL A 266 4.70 14.72 16.51
N LEU A 267 4.90 14.06 17.65
CA LEU A 267 4.79 12.60 17.75
C LEU A 267 3.44 12.04 17.28
N SER A 268 2.35 12.78 17.45
CA SER A 268 1.01 12.39 16.98
C SER A 268 0.81 12.56 15.47
N GLU A 269 1.74 13.20 14.78
CA GLU A 269 1.73 13.41 13.32
C GLU A 269 2.59 12.36 12.60
N ILE A 270 3.38 11.57 13.34
CA ILE A 270 4.23 10.53 12.76
C ILE A 270 3.37 9.36 12.29
N ARG A 271 3.64 8.89 11.07
CA ARG A 271 3.01 7.68 10.52
C ARG A 271 3.63 6.45 11.16
N THR A 272 2.86 5.83 12.04
CA THR A 272 3.25 4.64 12.80
C THR A 272 3.17 3.36 11.95
N GLU A 273 2.47 3.40 10.83
CA GLU A 273 2.31 2.35 9.84
C GLU A 273 3.63 2.06 9.10
N LEU A 274 4.54 3.03 9.06
CA LEU A 274 5.80 2.92 8.35
C LEU A 274 6.66 1.79 8.91
N TYR A 275 7.16 0.95 8.00
CA TYR A 275 8.14 -0.08 8.27
C TYR A 275 9.51 0.29 7.68
N ALA A 276 9.51 0.86 6.47
CA ALA A 276 10.71 1.40 5.83
C ALA A 276 10.34 2.64 5.02
N VAL A 277 11.30 3.55 4.82
CA VAL A 277 11.12 4.80 4.04
C VAL A 277 12.31 5.07 3.13
N GLY A 278 12.12 5.95 2.16
CA GLY A 278 13.14 6.32 1.17
C GLY A 278 13.10 5.47 -0.10
N LEU A 279 11.92 4.95 -0.44
CA LEU A 279 11.68 4.21 -1.69
C LEU A 279 11.22 5.18 -2.78
N ARG A 280 11.48 4.83 -4.04
CA ARG A 280 10.95 5.61 -5.17
C ARG A 280 9.89 4.89 -5.96
N ASN A 281 10.20 3.71 -6.45
CA ASN A 281 9.28 2.85 -7.16
C ASN A 281 9.43 1.43 -6.63
N PRO A 282 8.85 1.13 -5.44
CA PRO A 282 8.87 -0.22 -4.91
C PRO A 282 8.02 -1.13 -5.79
N TRP A 283 8.61 -2.24 -6.22
CA TRP A 283 7.95 -3.28 -7.02
C TRP A 283 7.40 -4.38 -6.11
N GLN A 284 7.37 -5.63 -6.58
CA GLN A 284 7.07 -6.78 -5.71
C GLN A 284 8.02 -6.79 -4.51
N LEU A 285 7.44 -6.98 -3.34
CA LEU A 285 8.13 -7.14 -2.07
C LEU A 285 7.87 -8.54 -1.51
N SER A 286 8.81 -9.01 -0.69
CA SER A 286 8.75 -10.31 -0.01
C SER A 286 9.28 -10.16 1.41
N PRO A 287 8.42 -10.21 2.44
CA PRO A 287 8.86 -10.32 3.83
C PRO A 287 9.34 -11.75 4.10
N GLU A 288 10.59 -11.90 4.49
CA GLU A 288 11.27 -13.20 4.63
C GLU A 288 11.50 -13.57 6.10
N ASP A 289 11.35 -14.87 6.39
CA ASP A 289 11.73 -15.55 7.64
C ASP A 289 12.86 -16.52 7.29
N ASP A 290 14.10 -16.07 7.44
CA ASP A 290 15.28 -16.82 7.03
C ASP A 290 15.60 -17.94 8.04
N ASP A 291 15.25 -17.75 9.32
CA ASP A 291 15.56 -18.68 10.40
C ASP A 291 14.39 -19.59 10.82
N GLY A 292 13.18 -19.30 10.35
CA GLY A 292 11.97 -20.10 10.52
C GLY A 292 11.28 -19.88 11.87
N ASP A 293 11.54 -18.78 12.56
CA ASP A 293 10.98 -18.49 13.89
C ASP A 293 9.59 -17.81 13.85
N GLY A 294 9.10 -17.48 12.66
CA GLY A 294 7.82 -16.81 12.43
C GLY A 294 7.89 -15.28 12.53
N VAL A 295 9.09 -14.70 12.55
CA VAL A 295 9.34 -13.25 12.52
C VAL A 295 9.89 -12.87 11.15
N VAL A 296 9.67 -11.61 10.75
CA VAL A 296 10.30 -11.07 9.54
C VAL A 296 11.73 -10.63 9.86
N ASP A 297 12.70 -11.30 9.24
CA ASP A 297 14.13 -10.95 9.32
C ASP A 297 14.48 -9.77 8.42
N TYR A 298 13.95 -9.77 7.19
CA TYR A 298 14.11 -8.68 6.23
C TYR A 298 12.95 -8.67 5.22
N VAL A 299 12.79 -7.53 4.55
CA VAL A 299 11.90 -7.40 3.40
C VAL A 299 12.78 -7.20 2.17
N ALA A 300 12.72 -8.14 1.23
CA ALA A 300 13.35 -7.99 -0.07
C ALA A 300 12.38 -7.28 -1.02
N LEU A 301 12.83 -6.22 -1.69
CA LEU A 301 12.02 -5.51 -2.67
C LEU A 301 12.89 -4.96 -3.81
N GLY A 302 12.32 -4.89 -5.01
CA GLY A 302 12.92 -4.15 -6.11
C GLY A 302 12.54 -2.67 -6.00
N ASP A 303 13.49 -1.78 -6.26
CA ASP A 303 13.27 -0.33 -6.32
C ASP A 303 14.05 0.28 -7.49
N VAL A 304 13.55 1.37 -8.07
CA VAL A 304 14.20 2.09 -9.16
C VAL A 304 14.48 3.53 -8.74
N GLY A 305 15.77 3.83 -8.52
CA GLY A 305 16.27 5.19 -8.37
C GLY A 305 17.72 5.36 -8.83
N ARG A 306 18.14 6.57 -9.21
CA ARG A 306 19.45 6.91 -9.81
C ARG A 306 20.43 7.66 -8.92
N GLU A 307 20.04 8.53 -7.97
CA GLU A 307 20.97 9.36 -7.18
C GLU A 307 20.60 9.57 -5.69
N TRP A 308 21.53 10.06 -4.86
CA TRP A 308 21.46 10.24 -3.39
C TRP A 308 20.33 11.11 -2.81
N ARG A 309 19.55 11.79 -3.66
CA ARG A 309 18.32 12.51 -3.25
C ARG A 309 17.05 11.69 -3.50
N GLU A 310 17.22 10.50 -4.05
CA GLU A 310 16.22 9.46 -4.23
C GLU A 310 16.24 8.56 -2.99
#